data_AF-A0A8T5SPC0-F1
#
_entry.id   AF-A0A8T5SPC0-F1
#
_cell.length_a   1.000
_cell.length_b   1.000
_cell.length_c   1.000
_cell.angle_alpha   90.00
_cell.angle_beta   90.00
_cell.angle_gamma   90.00
#
_symmetry.space_group_name_H-M   'P 1'
#
loop_
_entity.id
_entity.type
_entity.pdbx_description
1 polymer ?
#
loop_
_entity_poly.entity_id
_entity_poly.type
_entity_poly.pdbx_seq_one_letter_code
_entity_poly.pdbx_strand_id
1 'polypeptide(L)'
;MTEFSTITRLGTVVSTDSGPNVMEFSFVLEGGPREIIARRGEFISVVTDAGTVIARVQDLIRTNRYYQHAEAVREYQSRGEPLRSIFPTDRWQYTVAKARVLGLWSDGRTIRPYFAVSPGDVVRRVDEDILASFLKLDLEKGLHLGKLAYQNLEFAPSLDRLLSKHLAILAMSGAGKSYFVSVLLEELLSRPKDRGRLSVVVVDVHGEYTYLKDITPEALGLPKGQFEVEHIRGSHFQIPVQMLSAEAIRALVSDMSSIQVRDLRRVVSEMKNTLKEGYTLTDVVEYVQNDEKISKNTREALSGWLINLDETGLFGKEASPSFKTVVRPGKITLIDLSDFISLKKKQIIVSYLANELLYLRRREIIPPFLLVLEEAHQFCPESRHELALPKSRIETIAREGRKFYALLCLISQRPVKLSTTVLSQCSNQAIFRCTNPYDLEHIGKSSEGIDRASLDAITTLEIGESLFVGETVSVPTFVKIRQRKFEPTGGTKNLSEAVKKSDK
;
A
#
# COMPACT_ATOMS: atom_id res chain seq x y z
N MET A 1 -16.41 39.50 11.30
CA MET A 1 -17.40 38.44 11.56
C MET A 1 -17.88 37.94 10.21
N THR A 2 -17.07 37.11 9.57
CA THR A 2 -17.43 36.45 8.32
C THR A 2 -18.42 35.34 8.66
N GLU A 3 -19.55 35.32 7.96
CA GLU A 3 -20.57 34.27 8.05
C GLU A 3 -19.93 32.93 7.67
N PHE A 4 -19.39 32.24 8.68
CA PHE A 4 -19.19 30.80 8.60
C PHE A 4 -20.61 30.22 8.48
N SER A 5 -20.95 29.79 7.27
CA SER A 5 -22.12 29.00 6.95
C SER A 5 -22.41 28.00 8.07
N THR A 6 -23.69 27.69 8.28
CA THR A 6 -24.26 26.68 9.19
C THR A 6 -23.59 25.30 9.11
N ILE A 7 -22.33 25.21 9.54
CA ILE A 7 -21.63 23.95 9.74
C ILE A 7 -22.30 23.31 10.94
N THR A 8 -23.05 22.25 10.67
CA THR A 8 -23.92 21.52 11.62
C THR A 8 -23.29 21.44 13.01
N ARG A 9 -23.89 22.15 13.97
CA ARG A 9 -23.55 22.06 15.40
C ARG A 9 -23.77 20.62 15.86
N LEU A 10 -22.77 20.05 16.54
CA LEU A 10 -22.81 18.68 17.05
C LEU A 10 -23.11 18.65 18.55
N GLY A 11 -22.59 19.63 19.29
CA GLY A 11 -22.70 19.66 20.73
C GLY A 11 -21.90 20.77 21.39
N THR A 12 -21.71 20.65 22.69
CA THR A 12 -21.04 21.65 23.53
C THR A 12 -19.98 20.98 24.41
N VAL A 13 -18.77 21.57 24.49
CA VAL A 13 -17.68 21.08 25.33
C VAL A 13 -18.09 21.08 26.80
N VAL A 14 -17.80 19.99 27.52
CA VAL A 14 -18.12 19.82 28.93
C VAL A 14 -16.88 19.46 29.74
N SER A 15 -16.89 19.81 31.02
CA SER A 15 -15.86 19.35 31.96
C SER A 15 -16.27 18.02 32.58
N THR A 16 -15.49 16.97 32.32
CA THR A 16 -15.50 15.70 33.05
C THR A 16 -14.41 15.71 34.13
N ASP A 17 -14.11 14.58 34.78
CA ASP A 17 -13.14 14.48 35.89
C ASP A 17 -11.74 15.05 35.55
N SER A 18 -11.28 14.89 34.31
CA SER A 18 -10.00 15.40 33.82
C SER A 18 -10.07 16.78 33.15
N GLY A 19 -11.28 17.29 32.90
CA GLY A 19 -11.52 18.51 32.11
C GLY A 19 -10.98 18.47 30.67
N PRO A 20 -11.25 19.50 29.85
CA PRO A 20 -10.58 19.70 28.57
C PRO A 20 -9.09 19.99 28.76
N ASN A 21 -8.24 19.39 27.94
CA ASN A 21 -6.81 19.67 27.89
C ASN A 21 -6.32 19.81 26.44
N VAL A 22 -5.02 20.03 26.24
CA VAL A 22 -4.45 20.24 24.89
C VAL A 22 -4.50 19.00 23.98
N MET A 23 -4.71 17.81 24.55
CA MET A 23 -4.71 16.52 23.84
C MET A 23 -6.12 15.98 23.63
N GLU A 24 -7.04 16.23 24.56
CA GLU A 24 -8.38 15.66 24.53
C GLU A 24 -9.41 16.53 25.25
N PHE A 25 -10.67 16.38 24.88
CA PHE A 25 -11.80 16.99 25.55
C PHE A 25 -13.05 16.13 25.41
N SER A 26 -14.04 16.40 26.26
CA SER A 26 -15.36 15.78 26.19
C SER A 26 -16.41 16.80 25.76
N PHE A 27 -17.42 16.37 25.02
CA PHE A 27 -18.54 17.22 24.65
C PHE A 27 -19.86 16.45 24.70
N VAL A 28 -20.94 17.13 25.06
CA VAL A 28 -22.30 16.56 25.07
C VAL A 28 -22.97 16.81 23.72
N LEU A 29 -23.55 15.78 23.13
CA LEU A 29 -24.27 15.87 21.85
C LEU A 29 -25.65 16.50 22.00
N GLU A 30 -26.10 17.23 20.97
CA GLU A 30 -27.29 18.11 21.05
C GLU A 30 -28.62 17.53 20.60
N GLY A 31 -28.70 16.27 20.20
CA GLY A 31 -29.93 15.69 19.66
C GLY A 31 -30.46 14.54 20.48
N GLY A 32 -31.58 13.99 20.01
CA GLY A 32 -32.41 13.09 20.78
C GLY A 32 -31.73 11.75 21.08
N PRO A 33 -32.24 10.97 22.06
CA PRO A 33 -31.65 9.68 22.44
C PRO A 33 -31.64 8.62 21.32
N ARG A 34 -32.26 8.87 20.18
CA ARG A 34 -32.28 7.95 19.03
C ARG A 34 -31.57 8.50 17.79
N GLU A 35 -31.06 9.72 17.85
CA GLU A 35 -30.41 10.37 16.71
C GLU A 35 -28.92 10.05 16.69
N ILE A 36 -28.40 9.75 15.50
CA ILE A 36 -26.96 9.56 15.26
C ILE A 36 -26.41 10.87 14.72
N ILE A 37 -25.79 11.65 15.61
CA ILE A 37 -25.35 13.03 15.30
C ILE A 37 -23.86 13.06 14.98
N ALA A 38 -23.09 12.24 15.70
CA ALA A 38 -21.67 12.05 15.51
C ALA A 38 -21.32 10.56 15.48
N ARG A 39 -20.24 10.21 14.80
CA ARG A 39 -19.72 8.84 14.71
C ARG A 39 -18.31 8.75 15.28
N ARG A 40 -17.95 7.59 15.82
CA ARG A 40 -16.56 7.29 16.18
C ARG A 40 -15.68 7.39 14.93
N GLY A 41 -14.55 8.09 15.03
CA GLY A 41 -13.66 8.38 13.91
C GLY A 41 -14.00 9.67 13.13
N GLU A 42 -15.13 10.32 13.42
CA GLU A 42 -15.52 11.56 12.75
C GLU A 42 -14.58 12.73 13.14
N PHE A 43 -14.13 13.51 12.16
CA PHE A 43 -13.42 14.76 12.40
C PHE A 43 -14.41 15.85 12.80
N ILE A 44 -14.06 16.61 13.82
CA ILE A 44 -14.86 17.69 14.38
C ILE A 44 -13.99 18.93 14.59
N SER A 45 -14.64 20.09 14.72
CA SER A 45 -13.97 21.37 14.92
C SER A 45 -14.51 22.12 16.13
N VAL A 46 -13.63 22.90 16.76
CA VAL A 46 -13.98 23.95 17.73
C VAL A 46 -13.31 25.23 17.27
N VAL A 47 -14.11 26.27 17.00
CA VAL A 47 -13.61 27.58 16.59
C VAL A 47 -13.24 28.37 17.84
N THR A 48 -12.02 28.90 17.86
CA THR A 48 -11.45 29.67 18.97
C THR A 48 -10.84 30.96 18.40
N ASP A 49 -10.49 31.92 19.26
CA ASP A 49 -9.88 33.18 18.84
C ASP A 49 -8.52 32.99 18.13
N ALA A 50 -7.81 31.91 18.43
CA ALA A 50 -6.52 31.60 17.82
C ALA A 50 -6.62 30.78 16.51
N GLY A 51 -7.81 30.29 16.17
CA GLY A 51 -8.07 29.46 14.99
C GLY A 51 -9.02 28.30 15.25
N THR A 52 -9.05 27.34 14.33
CA THR A 52 -9.95 26.18 14.38
C THR A 52 -9.22 24.96 14.92
N VAL A 53 -9.57 24.52 16.13
CA VAL A 53 -9.08 23.27 16.70
C VAL A 53 -9.74 22.11 15.96
N ILE A 54 -8.94 21.24 15.35
CA ILE A 54 -9.40 20.02 14.67
C ILE A 54 -9.16 18.83 15.59
N ALA A 55 -10.21 18.06 15.82
CA ALA A 55 -10.18 16.88 16.67
C ALA A 55 -10.89 15.70 16.01
N ARG A 56 -10.71 14.50 16.57
CA ARG A 56 -11.37 13.26 16.14
C ARG A 56 -12.15 12.64 17.29
N VAL A 57 -13.38 12.24 17.04
CA VAL A 57 -14.20 11.50 18.01
C VAL A 57 -13.57 10.12 18.25
N GLN A 58 -13.11 9.86 19.46
CA GLN A 58 -12.50 8.60 19.88
C GLN A 58 -13.53 7.61 20.40
N ASP A 59 -14.55 8.11 21.11
CA ASP A 59 -15.55 7.29 21.77
C ASP A 59 -16.87 8.05 21.97
N LEU A 60 -17.97 7.31 22.09
CA LEU A 60 -19.33 7.81 22.28
C LEU A 60 -19.99 7.06 23.45
N ILE A 61 -20.09 7.73 24.59
CA ILE A 61 -20.59 7.14 25.83
C ILE A 61 -22.00 7.63 26.08
N ARG A 62 -22.96 6.70 26.11
CA ARG A 62 -24.35 7.00 26.48
C ARG A 62 -24.52 6.83 27.98
N THR A 63 -24.99 7.89 28.64
CA THR A 63 -25.12 7.92 30.09
C THR A 63 -26.52 8.35 30.50
N ASN A 64 -26.95 7.87 31.66
CA ASN A 64 -28.19 8.24 32.31
C ASN A 64 -28.01 8.04 33.81
N ARG A 65 -28.10 9.13 34.59
CA ARG A 65 -27.84 9.11 36.05
C ARG A 65 -28.70 8.09 36.79
N TYR A 66 -29.94 7.87 36.34
CA TYR A 66 -30.87 6.94 36.97
C TYR A 66 -30.50 5.46 36.77
N TYR A 67 -29.64 5.16 35.79
CA TYR A 67 -29.16 3.80 35.51
C TYR A 67 -27.72 3.56 35.98
N GLN A 68 -27.10 4.50 36.70
CA GLN A 68 -25.73 4.33 37.19
C GLN A 68 -25.64 3.41 38.43
N HIS A 69 -26.72 3.28 39.20
CA HIS A 69 -26.77 2.46 40.40
C HIS A 69 -27.56 1.17 40.17
N ALA A 70 -26.84 0.05 40.02
CA ALA A 70 -27.44 -1.25 39.70
C ALA A 70 -28.48 -1.72 40.74
N GLU A 71 -28.27 -1.42 42.02
CA GLU A 71 -29.17 -1.76 43.12
C GLU A 71 -30.54 -1.09 42.97
N ALA A 72 -30.54 0.23 42.73
CA ALA A 72 -31.76 0.99 42.48
C ALA A 72 -32.50 0.46 41.24
N VAL A 73 -31.78 0.21 40.15
CA VAL A 73 -32.39 -0.34 38.92
C VAL A 73 -33.06 -1.69 39.17
N ARG A 74 -32.39 -2.58 39.91
CA ARG A 74 -32.91 -3.90 40.25
C ARG A 74 -34.14 -3.82 41.15
N GLU A 75 -34.12 -2.96 42.17
CA GLU A 75 -35.24 -2.82 43.12
C GLU A 75 -36.53 -2.42 42.42
N TYR A 76 -36.50 -1.38 41.58
CA TYR A 76 -37.70 -0.94 40.85
C TYR A 76 -38.18 -1.98 39.83
N GLN A 77 -37.27 -2.62 39.08
CA GLN A 77 -37.65 -3.71 38.18
C GLN A 77 -38.29 -4.89 38.90
N SER A 78 -37.79 -5.25 40.09
CA SER A 78 -38.33 -6.36 40.89
C SER A 78 -39.75 -6.12 41.40
N ARG A 79 -40.16 -4.85 41.51
CA ARG A 79 -41.52 -4.43 41.86
C ARG A 79 -42.48 -4.36 40.66
N GLY A 80 -42.03 -4.72 39.46
CA GLY A 80 -42.83 -4.67 38.24
C GLY A 80 -43.06 -3.26 37.68
N GLU A 81 -42.45 -2.24 38.30
CA GLU A 81 -42.55 -0.85 37.87
C GLU A 81 -41.27 -0.44 37.12
N PRO A 82 -41.31 -0.24 35.80
CA PRO A 82 -40.12 0.15 35.06
C PRO A 82 -39.69 1.56 35.47
N LEU A 83 -38.40 1.80 35.75
CA LEU A 83 -37.86 3.09 36.26
C LEU A 83 -38.42 4.36 35.60
N ARG A 84 -38.73 4.28 34.30
CA ARG A 84 -39.37 5.33 33.50
C ARG A 84 -40.74 5.79 34.00
N SER A 85 -41.45 4.98 34.79
CA SER A 85 -42.76 5.31 35.35
C SER A 85 -42.65 6.29 36.52
N ILE A 86 -41.49 6.34 37.18
CA ILE A 86 -41.26 7.15 38.38
C ILE A 86 -40.29 8.30 38.07
N PHE A 87 -39.26 8.03 37.27
CA PHE A 87 -38.26 9.01 36.87
C PHE A 87 -38.35 9.28 35.36
N PRO A 88 -38.12 10.52 34.91
CA PRO A 88 -38.11 10.87 33.49
C PRO A 88 -36.80 10.39 32.84
N THR A 89 -36.52 9.09 32.91
CA THR A 89 -35.28 8.48 32.44
C THR A 89 -34.98 8.84 30.99
N ASP A 90 -36.01 8.98 30.17
CA ASP A 90 -35.89 9.25 28.74
C ASP A 90 -35.43 10.69 28.46
N ARG A 91 -35.66 11.61 29.41
CA ARG A 91 -35.27 13.04 29.34
C ARG A 91 -33.88 13.33 29.91
N TRP A 92 -33.30 12.38 30.64
CA TRP A 92 -31.98 12.50 31.28
C TRP A 92 -30.94 11.54 30.68
N GLN A 93 -31.26 10.96 29.52
CA GLN A 93 -30.31 10.23 28.71
C GLN A 93 -29.60 11.20 27.76
N TYR A 94 -28.28 11.21 27.82
CA TYR A 94 -27.44 12.02 26.94
C TYR A 94 -26.21 11.23 26.49
N THR A 95 -25.59 11.67 25.41
CA THR A 95 -24.36 11.07 24.90
C THR A 95 -23.20 12.05 25.05
N VAL A 96 -22.16 11.59 25.73
CA VAL A 96 -20.88 12.30 25.88
C VAL A 96 -19.90 11.68 24.90
N ALA A 97 -19.38 12.50 24.01
CA ALA A 97 -18.34 12.12 23.07
C ALA A 97 -16.97 12.51 23.64
N LYS A 98 -16.00 11.59 23.56
CA LYS A 98 -14.58 11.89 23.84
C LYS A 98 -13.89 12.21 22.53
N ALA A 99 -13.17 13.31 22.48
CA ALA A 99 -12.47 13.77 21.29
C ALA A 99 -10.98 13.94 21.57
N ARG A 100 -10.15 13.52 20.61
CA ARG A 100 -8.70 13.73 20.62
C ARG A 100 -8.36 14.89 19.71
N VAL A 101 -7.66 15.88 20.25
CA VAL A 101 -7.13 17.02 19.48
C VAL A 101 -6.01 16.54 18.57
N LEU A 102 -6.10 16.91 17.29
CA LEU A 102 -5.11 16.54 16.27
C LEU A 102 -4.23 17.73 15.88
N GLY A 103 -4.77 18.94 15.91
CA GLY A 103 -4.04 20.15 15.57
C GLY A 103 -4.91 21.40 15.63
N LEU A 104 -4.27 22.56 15.57
CA LEU A 104 -4.92 23.85 15.43
C LEU A 104 -4.68 24.34 13.99
N TRP A 105 -5.76 24.64 13.28
CA TRP A 105 -5.71 25.22 11.94
C TRP A 105 -5.83 26.74 12.04
N SER A 106 -4.79 27.44 11.61
CA SER A 106 -4.71 28.90 11.67
C SER A 106 -3.86 29.42 10.52
N ASP A 107 -4.28 30.51 9.86
CA ASP A 107 -3.57 31.14 8.72
C ASP A 107 -3.14 30.15 7.62
N GLY A 108 -4.01 29.19 7.26
CA GLY A 108 -3.73 28.21 6.20
C GLY A 108 -2.69 27.15 6.53
N ARG A 109 -2.31 27.00 7.81
CA ARG A 109 -1.35 26.00 8.27
C ARG A 109 -1.81 25.28 9.54
N THR A 110 -1.33 24.05 9.69
CA THR A 110 -1.50 23.28 10.93
C THR A 110 -0.39 23.65 11.92
N ILE A 111 -0.78 24.09 13.12
CA ILE A 111 0.11 24.33 14.25
C ILE A 111 -0.23 23.39 15.41
N ARG A 112 0.74 23.17 16.29
CA ARG A 112 0.53 22.36 17.50
C ARG A 112 -0.41 23.11 18.44
N PRO A 113 -1.44 22.46 19.00
CA PRO A 113 -2.27 23.07 20.04
C PRO A 113 -1.40 23.37 21.27
N TYR A 114 -1.49 24.58 21.78
CA TYR A 114 -0.79 25.03 23.00
C TYR A 114 -1.75 25.52 24.09
N PHE A 115 -3.06 25.42 23.85
CA PHE A 115 -4.13 25.73 24.80
C PHE A 115 -5.27 24.71 24.63
N ALA A 116 -6.07 24.55 25.67
CA ALA A 116 -7.25 23.68 25.66
C ALA A 116 -8.48 24.46 25.18
N VAL A 117 -9.44 23.75 24.59
CA VAL A 117 -10.78 24.31 24.36
C VAL A 117 -11.48 24.56 25.69
N SER A 118 -12.38 25.55 25.73
CA SER A 118 -13.08 25.93 26.96
C SER A 118 -14.38 25.15 27.13
N PRO A 119 -14.76 24.76 28.36
CA PRO A 119 -16.12 24.31 28.63
C PRO A 119 -17.14 25.35 28.15
N GLY A 120 -18.19 24.90 27.45
CA GLY A 120 -19.17 25.78 26.81
C GLY A 120 -18.86 26.09 25.33
N ASP A 121 -17.65 25.80 24.85
CA ASP A 121 -17.33 25.96 23.43
C ASP A 121 -18.20 25.05 22.56
N VAL A 122 -18.59 25.56 21.39
CA VAL A 122 -19.47 24.84 20.47
C VAL A 122 -18.65 23.94 19.55
N VAL A 123 -18.99 22.65 19.57
CA VAL A 123 -18.41 21.63 18.69
C VAL A 123 -19.24 21.53 17.41
N ARG A 124 -18.56 21.54 16.26
CA ARG A 124 -19.17 21.47 14.93
C ARG A 124 -18.52 20.38 14.09
N ARG A 125 -19.14 20.04 12.96
CA ARG A 125 -18.42 19.34 11.89
C ARG A 125 -17.23 20.19 11.39
N VAL A 126 -16.23 19.59 10.78
CA VAL A 126 -15.16 20.38 10.14
C VAL A 126 -15.66 20.80 8.76
N ASP A 127 -15.33 22.03 8.38
CA ASP A 127 -15.46 22.49 7.00
C ASP A 127 -14.62 21.60 6.05
N GLU A 128 -15.15 21.26 4.88
CA GLU A 128 -14.51 20.32 3.96
C GLU A 128 -13.19 20.86 3.38
N ASP A 129 -13.11 22.16 3.09
CA ASP A 129 -11.90 22.79 2.55
C ASP A 129 -10.81 22.89 3.62
N ILE A 130 -11.18 23.25 4.86
CA ILE A 130 -10.28 23.21 6.01
C ILE A 130 -9.77 21.79 6.25
N LEU A 131 -10.64 20.79 6.22
CA LEU A 131 -10.26 19.39 6.46
C LEU A 131 -9.36 18.86 5.35
N ALA A 132 -9.68 19.14 4.09
CA ALA A 132 -8.84 18.77 2.94
C ALA A 132 -7.44 19.36 3.08
N SER A 133 -7.35 20.65 3.42
CA SER A 133 -6.09 21.36 3.62
C SER A 133 -5.31 20.83 4.82
N PHE A 134 -5.98 20.56 5.94
CA PHE A 134 -5.40 19.96 7.14
C PHE A 134 -4.82 18.56 6.86
N LEU A 135 -5.56 17.73 6.13
CA LEU A 135 -5.12 16.41 5.68
C LEU A 135 -4.12 16.47 4.52
N LYS A 136 -3.93 17.66 3.94
CA LYS A 136 -3.04 17.95 2.81
C LYS A 136 -3.41 17.14 1.56
N LEU A 137 -4.72 17.03 1.32
CA LEU A 137 -5.32 16.46 0.12
C LEU A 137 -5.34 17.50 -1.00
N ASP A 138 -5.27 17.02 -2.24
CA ASP A 138 -5.31 17.83 -3.45
C ASP A 138 -6.54 17.40 -4.26
N LEU A 139 -7.67 18.05 -4.01
CA LEU A 139 -8.96 17.71 -4.61
C LEU A 139 -9.02 17.98 -6.12
N GLU A 140 -8.10 18.79 -6.66
CA GLU A 140 -8.09 19.14 -8.09
C GLU A 140 -7.14 18.27 -8.93
N LYS A 141 -5.94 17.98 -8.39
CA LYS A 141 -4.83 17.35 -9.11
C LYS A 141 -4.31 16.06 -8.46
N GLY A 142 -4.89 15.66 -7.33
CA GLY A 142 -4.59 14.43 -6.63
C GLY A 142 -4.99 13.17 -7.39
N LEU A 143 -4.82 12.03 -6.73
CA LEU A 143 -5.28 10.73 -7.19
C LEU A 143 -6.59 10.41 -6.47
N HIS A 144 -7.69 10.29 -7.20
CA HIS A 144 -9.02 10.14 -6.62
C HIS A 144 -9.25 8.68 -6.22
N LEU A 145 -8.89 8.32 -4.99
CA LEU A 145 -8.84 6.92 -4.53
C LEU A 145 -10.09 6.49 -3.75
N GLY A 146 -10.94 7.42 -3.32
CA GLY A 146 -12.09 7.10 -2.47
C GLY A 146 -12.68 8.30 -1.77
N LYS A 147 -13.35 8.04 -0.65
CA LYS A 147 -13.84 9.06 0.29
C LYS A 147 -13.37 8.74 1.70
N LEU A 148 -13.29 9.75 2.56
CA LEU A 148 -13.10 9.51 3.98
C LEU A 148 -14.25 8.67 4.54
N ALA A 149 -13.96 7.70 5.41
CA ALA A 149 -14.98 6.75 5.88
C ALA A 149 -16.11 7.42 6.67
N TYR A 150 -15.80 8.52 7.35
CA TYR A 150 -16.71 9.19 8.29
C TYR A 150 -17.08 10.63 7.86
N GLN A 151 -16.69 11.07 6.65
CA GLN A 151 -17.01 12.38 6.10
C GLN A 151 -17.39 12.24 4.63
N ASN A 152 -18.16 13.18 4.09
CA ASN A 152 -18.41 13.24 2.65
C ASN A 152 -17.27 13.93 1.88
N LEU A 153 -16.04 13.82 2.35
CA LEU A 153 -14.87 14.41 1.72
C LEU A 153 -14.15 13.39 0.84
N GLU A 154 -13.79 13.79 -0.37
CA GLU A 154 -13.01 12.97 -1.28
C GLU A 154 -11.58 12.76 -0.78
N PHE A 155 -11.09 11.53 -0.91
CA PHE A 155 -9.72 11.18 -0.58
C PHE A 155 -8.86 11.24 -1.84
N ALA A 156 -8.22 12.40 -2.05
CA ALA A 156 -7.38 12.67 -3.21
C ALA A 156 -5.95 13.11 -2.82
N PRO A 157 -5.06 12.19 -2.38
CA PRO A 157 -3.67 12.55 -2.11
C PRO A 157 -2.92 12.91 -3.40
N SER A 158 -2.00 13.86 -3.33
CA SER A 158 -1.07 14.14 -4.45
C SER A 158 -0.19 12.93 -4.76
N LEU A 159 0.22 12.78 -6.03
CA LEU A 159 1.15 11.74 -6.48
C LEU A 159 2.42 11.67 -5.61
N ASP A 160 3.02 12.83 -5.31
CA ASP A 160 4.27 12.91 -4.56
C ASP A 160 4.09 12.42 -3.13
N ARG A 161 3.02 12.85 -2.45
CA ARG A 161 2.74 12.42 -1.07
C ARG A 161 2.47 10.93 -0.96
N LEU A 162 1.81 10.34 -1.96
CA LEU A 162 1.48 8.92 -1.94
C LEU A 162 2.69 8.03 -2.28
N LEU A 163 3.51 8.43 -3.26
CA LEU A 163 4.47 7.51 -3.88
C LEU A 163 5.95 7.89 -3.74
N SER A 164 6.29 9.16 -3.52
CA SER A 164 7.71 9.61 -3.56
C SER A 164 8.59 8.97 -2.47
N LYS A 165 7.97 8.45 -1.41
CA LYS A 165 8.63 7.75 -0.30
C LYS A 165 8.22 6.28 -0.17
N HIS A 166 7.89 5.67 -1.31
CA HIS A 166 7.38 4.31 -1.43
C HIS A 166 6.03 4.10 -0.73
N LEU A 167 5.32 3.05 -1.13
CA LEU A 167 4.01 2.68 -0.59
C LEU A 167 4.02 1.20 -0.21
N ALA A 168 3.50 0.86 0.96
CA ALA A 168 3.16 -0.50 1.33
C ALA A 168 1.63 -0.69 1.38
N ILE A 169 1.12 -1.75 0.78
CA ILE A 169 -0.29 -2.13 0.80
C ILE A 169 -0.40 -3.45 1.58
N LEU A 170 -0.97 -3.38 2.78
CA LEU A 170 -0.95 -4.45 3.77
C LEU A 170 -2.38 -4.90 4.08
N ALA A 171 -2.66 -6.20 4.04
CA ALA A 171 -3.98 -6.73 4.41
C ALA A 171 -4.00 -8.24 4.59
N MET A 172 -5.05 -8.80 5.20
CA MET A 172 -5.36 -10.23 5.04
C MET A 172 -5.91 -10.57 3.63
N SER A 173 -5.99 -11.86 3.27
CA SER A 173 -6.63 -12.30 2.01
C SER A 173 -8.11 -11.90 1.97
N GLY A 174 -8.61 -11.50 0.80
CA GLY A 174 -10.01 -11.08 0.61
C GLY A 174 -10.38 -9.69 1.14
N ALA A 175 -9.44 -8.94 1.72
CA ALA A 175 -9.72 -7.61 2.30
C ALA A 175 -9.80 -6.46 1.28
N GLY A 176 -9.56 -6.73 -0.02
CA GLY A 176 -9.64 -5.71 -1.08
C GLY A 176 -8.30 -5.10 -1.54
N LYS A 177 -7.16 -5.75 -1.29
CA LYS A 177 -5.83 -5.26 -1.75
C LYS A 177 -5.77 -5.05 -3.25
N SER A 178 -6.03 -6.09 -4.02
CA SER A 178 -5.94 -6.07 -5.49
C SER A 178 -6.99 -5.16 -6.11
N TYR A 179 -8.12 -5.00 -5.42
CA TYR A 179 -9.15 -4.02 -5.76
C TYR A 179 -8.60 -2.59 -5.66
N PHE A 180 -7.96 -2.25 -4.54
CA PHE A 180 -7.33 -0.94 -4.38
C PHE A 180 -6.17 -0.72 -5.34
N VAL A 181 -5.34 -1.74 -5.59
CA VAL A 181 -4.27 -1.65 -6.60
C VAL A 181 -4.85 -1.35 -7.97
N SER A 182 -5.97 -1.99 -8.35
CA SER A 182 -6.67 -1.68 -9.60
C SER A 182 -7.11 -0.22 -9.67
N VAL A 183 -7.73 0.30 -8.60
CA VAL A 183 -8.13 1.73 -8.51
C VAL A 183 -6.92 2.66 -8.63
N LEU A 184 -5.80 2.34 -7.97
CA LEU A 184 -4.57 3.11 -8.06
C LEU A 184 -4.00 3.11 -9.49
N LEU A 185 -3.95 1.94 -10.15
CA LEU A 185 -3.47 1.82 -11.52
C LEU A 185 -4.37 2.59 -12.51
N GLU A 186 -5.69 2.57 -12.33
CA GLU A 186 -6.63 3.40 -13.11
C GLU A 186 -6.34 4.90 -12.97
N GLU A 187 -6.10 5.39 -11.75
CA GLU A 187 -5.75 6.80 -11.52
C GLU A 187 -4.41 7.17 -12.17
N LEU A 188 -3.42 6.27 -12.12
CA LEU A 188 -2.12 6.49 -12.75
C LEU A 188 -2.20 6.47 -14.28
N LEU A 189 -3.02 5.61 -14.88
CA LEU A 189 -3.26 5.55 -16.32
C LEU A 189 -4.02 6.77 -16.84
N SER A 190 -5.07 7.17 -16.13
CA SER A 190 -5.94 8.28 -16.54
C SER A 190 -5.34 9.66 -16.29
N ARG A 191 -4.16 9.72 -15.66
CA ARG A 191 -3.49 10.98 -15.34
C ARG A 191 -3.09 11.77 -16.61
N PRO A 192 -3.47 13.06 -16.71
CA PRO A 192 -3.05 13.95 -17.80
C PRO A 192 -1.53 14.15 -17.91
N LYS A 193 -1.05 14.45 -19.12
CA LYS A 193 0.39 14.62 -19.41
C LYS A 193 1.01 15.81 -18.67
N ASP A 194 0.29 16.92 -18.57
CA ASP A 194 0.69 18.17 -17.89
C ASP A 194 0.83 18.01 -16.38
N ARG A 195 0.16 17.00 -15.79
CA ARG A 195 0.22 16.69 -14.36
C ARG A 195 1.33 15.70 -13.99
N GLY A 196 2.18 15.33 -14.96
CA GLY A 196 3.25 14.34 -14.81
C GLY A 196 2.72 12.91 -14.76
N ARG A 197 3.38 11.99 -15.48
CA ARG A 197 3.00 10.57 -15.53
C ARG A 197 4.19 9.68 -15.22
N LEU A 198 4.00 8.72 -14.33
CA LEU A 198 5.00 7.71 -14.02
C LEU A 198 5.01 6.62 -15.09
N SER A 199 6.14 5.95 -15.25
CA SER A 199 6.13 4.59 -15.79
C SER A 199 5.82 3.63 -14.66
N VAL A 200 4.94 2.66 -14.87
CA VAL A 200 4.61 1.67 -13.84
C VAL A 200 4.98 0.29 -14.35
N VAL A 201 5.71 -0.47 -13.55
CA VAL A 201 6.04 -1.87 -13.81
C VAL A 201 5.37 -2.69 -12.72
N VAL A 202 4.42 -3.54 -13.09
CA VAL A 202 3.68 -4.41 -12.16
C VAL A 202 4.20 -5.83 -12.30
N VAL A 203 4.68 -6.40 -11.21
CA VAL A 203 4.97 -7.84 -11.13
C VAL A 203 3.71 -8.51 -10.58
N ASP A 204 2.98 -9.16 -11.48
CA ASP A 204 1.72 -9.85 -11.20
C ASP A 204 1.99 -11.34 -10.98
N VAL A 205 1.87 -11.80 -9.74
CA VAL A 205 2.23 -13.17 -9.32
C VAL A 205 1.11 -14.14 -9.63
N HIS A 206 -0.14 -13.66 -9.63
CA HIS A 206 -1.35 -14.47 -9.74
C HIS A 206 -2.17 -14.19 -11.01
N GLY A 207 -1.79 -13.20 -11.80
CA GLY A 207 -2.48 -12.82 -13.04
C GLY A 207 -3.72 -11.96 -12.80
N GLU A 208 -3.86 -11.34 -11.62
CA GLU A 208 -5.06 -10.61 -11.20
C GLU A 208 -5.27 -9.30 -11.97
N TYR A 209 -4.20 -8.75 -12.57
CA TYR A 209 -4.22 -7.47 -13.27
C TYR A 209 -4.17 -7.63 -14.80
N THR A 210 -4.16 -8.86 -15.31
CA THR A 210 -4.04 -9.16 -16.75
C THR A 210 -5.14 -8.55 -17.61
N TYR A 211 -6.33 -8.34 -17.04
CA TYR A 211 -7.46 -7.67 -17.71
C TYR A 211 -7.18 -6.22 -18.10
N LEU A 212 -6.20 -5.55 -17.47
CA LEU A 212 -5.87 -4.15 -17.78
C LEU A 212 -5.37 -3.98 -19.23
N LYS A 213 -4.84 -5.03 -19.85
CA LYS A 213 -4.39 -5.00 -21.26
C LYS A 213 -5.52 -4.75 -22.25
N ASP A 214 -6.75 -5.08 -21.85
CA ASP A 214 -7.95 -4.95 -22.67
C ASP A 214 -8.59 -3.55 -22.51
N ILE A 215 -8.06 -2.72 -21.60
CA ILE A 215 -8.54 -1.36 -21.36
C ILE A 215 -7.90 -0.40 -22.35
N THR A 216 -8.74 0.33 -23.09
CA THR A 216 -8.32 1.38 -24.01
C THR A 216 -8.55 2.77 -23.41
N PRO A 217 -7.77 3.79 -23.80
CA PRO A 217 -8.05 5.18 -23.42
C PRO A 217 -9.49 5.61 -23.71
N GLU A 218 -10.02 5.20 -24.84
CA GLU A 218 -11.38 5.55 -25.28
C GLU A 218 -12.45 4.97 -24.35
N ALA A 219 -12.24 3.76 -23.82
CA ALA A 219 -13.13 3.16 -22.83
C ALA A 219 -13.19 3.96 -21.52
N LEU A 220 -12.19 4.80 -21.25
CA LEU A 220 -12.13 5.74 -20.13
C LEU A 220 -12.60 7.15 -20.47
N GLY A 221 -13.09 7.39 -21.69
CA GLY A 221 -13.43 8.73 -22.18
C GLY A 221 -12.20 9.61 -22.39
N LEU A 222 -11.03 9.01 -22.59
CA LEU A 222 -9.75 9.69 -22.76
C LEU A 222 -9.32 9.71 -24.23
N PRO A 223 -8.54 10.72 -24.68
CA PRO A 223 -7.99 10.76 -26.03
C PRO A 223 -7.15 9.52 -26.37
N LYS A 224 -7.21 9.12 -27.64
CA LYS A 224 -6.42 8.00 -28.19
C LYS A 224 -4.93 8.16 -27.88
N GLY A 225 -4.32 7.07 -27.40
CA GLY A 225 -2.90 7.05 -27.02
C GLY A 225 -2.58 7.85 -25.75
N GLN A 226 -3.58 8.19 -24.92
CA GLN A 226 -3.32 8.80 -23.61
C GLN A 226 -2.52 7.88 -22.70
N PHE A 227 -2.69 6.56 -22.78
CA PHE A 227 -1.83 5.62 -22.09
C PHE A 227 -1.62 4.36 -22.93
N GLU A 228 -0.68 3.53 -22.50
CA GLU A 228 -0.39 2.23 -23.08
C GLU A 228 -0.30 1.20 -21.95
N VAL A 229 -0.87 0.02 -22.17
CA VAL A 229 -0.69 -1.14 -21.29
C VAL A 229 0.01 -2.22 -22.09
N GLU A 230 1.15 -2.68 -21.61
CA GLU A 230 1.90 -3.78 -22.21
C GLU A 230 1.85 -4.99 -21.28
N HIS A 231 1.38 -6.13 -21.79
CA HIS A 231 1.33 -7.40 -21.06
C HIS A 231 2.43 -8.33 -21.56
N ILE A 232 3.32 -8.71 -20.65
CA ILE A 232 4.46 -9.57 -20.92
C ILE A 232 4.35 -10.79 -20.01
N ARG A 233 4.17 -11.95 -20.63
CA ARG A 233 4.23 -13.23 -19.92
C ARG A 233 5.68 -13.52 -19.52
N GLY A 234 5.85 -14.01 -18.29
CA GLY A 234 7.15 -14.37 -17.76
C GLY A 234 7.86 -15.46 -18.59
N SER A 235 7.10 -16.30 -19.30
CA SER A 235 7.62 -17.30 -20.24
C SER A 235 8.30 -16.69 -21.48
N HIS A 236 7.98 -15.44 -21.84
CA HIS A 236 8.63 -14.70 -22.92
C HIS A 236 9.81 -13.85 -22.43
N PHE A 237 10.11 -13.92 -21.14
CA PHE A 237 11.17 -13.16 -20.51
C PHE A 237 12.55 -13.78 -20.80
N GLN A 238 13.49 -12.99 -21.31
CA GLN A 238 14.85 -13.40 -21.62
C GLN A 238 15.85 -12.43 -20.96
N ILE A 239 16.73 -12.98 -20.13
CA ILE A 239 17.84 -12.30 -19.49
C ILE A 239 19.08 -12.51 -20.36
N PRO A 240 19.74 -11.44 -20.83
CA PRO A 240 20.96 -11.57 -21.63
C PRO A 240 22.06 -12.26 -20.83
N VAL A 241 22.59 -13.39 -21.32
CA VAL A 241 23.68 -14.11 -20.64
C VAL A 241 24.93 -13.25 -20.50
N GLN A 242 25.18 -12.38 -21.48
CA GLN A 242 26.26 -11.40 -21.44
C GLN A 242 26.22 -10.43 -20.24
N MET A 243 25.05 -10.20 -19.64
CA MET A 243 24.91 -9.37 -18.45
C MET A 243 25.27 -10.11 -17.16
N LEU A 244 25.33 -11.45 -17.19
CA LEU A 244 25.66 -12.24 -16.02
C LEU A 244 27.17 -12.23 -15.78
N SER A 245 27.55 -12.05 -14.51
CA SER A 245 28.90 -12.35 -14.03
C SER A 245 28.94 -13.76 -13.46
N ALA A 246 30.13 -14.32 -13.23
CA ALA A 246 30.26 -15.61 -12.55
C ALA A 246 29.66 -15.58 -11.13
N GLU A 247 29.72 -14.45 -10.44
CA GLU A 247 29.08 -14.26 -9.13
C GLU A 247 27.55 -14.23 -9.24
N ALA A 248 27.02 -13.61 -10.30
CA ALA A 248 25.59 -13.65 -10.56
C ALA A 248 25.14 -15.09 -10.83
N ILE A 249 25.85 -15.84 -11.67
CA ILE A 249 25.57 -17.26 -11.93
C ILE A 249 25.66 -18.07 -10.62
N ARG A 250 26.70 -17.85 -9.82
CA ARG A 250 26.83 -18.46 -8.48
C ARG A 250 25.63 -18.16 -7.59
N ALA A 251 25.08 -16.96 -7.61
CA ALA A 251 23.91 -16.64 -6.79
C ALA A 251 22.65 -17.39 -7.24
N LEU A 252 22.57 -17.78 -8.52
CA LEU A 252 21.44 -18.49 -9.10
C LEU A 252 21.50 -20.01 -8.88
N VAL A 253 22.66 -20.57 -8.58
CA VAL A 253 22.88 -22.01 -8.40
C VAL A 253 23.43 -22.31 -7.01
N SER A 254 23.15 -23.49 -6.49
CA SER A 254 23.60 -23.88 -5.16
C SER A 254 25.07 -24.32 -5.19
N ASP A 255 25.82 -23.94 -4.15
CA ASP A 255 27.07 -24.61 -3.75
C ASP A 255 28.25 -24.59 -4.75
N MET A 256 28.37 -23.54 -5.56
CA MET A 256 29.57 -23.33 -6.39
C MET A 256 30.79 -22.95 -5.52
N SER A 257 31.86 -23.74 -5.60
CA SER A 257 33.13 -23.51 -4.92
C SER A 257 33.88 -22.29 -5.48
N SER A 258 34.81 -21.73 -4.69
CA SER A 258 35.64 -20.59 -5.12
C SER A 258 36.46 -20.88 -6.38
N ILE A 259 36.90 -22.14 -6.54
CA ILE A 259 37.64 -22.61 -7.72
C ILE A 259 36.75 -22.57 -8.96
N GLN A 260 35.54 -23.14 -8.87
CA GLN A 260 34.57 -23.14 -9.97
C GLN A 260 34.16 -21.70 -10.37
N VAL A 261 33.94 -20.81 -9.40
CA VAL A 261 33.62 -19.40 -9.68
C VAL A 261 34.77 -18.70 -10.39
N ARG A 262 36.02 -18.92 -9.95
CA ARG A 262 37.20 -18.33 -10.57
C ARG A 262 37.35 -18.79 -12.02
N ASP A 263 37.18 -20.09 -12.26
CA ASP A 263 37.33 -20.68 -13.59
C ASP A 263 36.20 -20.21 -14.53
N LEU A 264 34.95 -20.18 -14.04
CA LEU A 264 33.81 -19.61 -14.78
C LEU A 264 34.00 -18.11 -15.06
N ARG A 265 34.54 -17.34 -14.10
CA ARG A 265 34.82 -15.91 -14.30
C ARG A 265 35.80 -15.69 -15.44
N ARG A 266 36.83 -16.53 -15.54
CA ARG A 266 37.80 -16.47 -16.64
C ARG A 266 37.12 -16.73 -17.98
N VAL A 267 36.34 -17.81 -18.08
CA VAL A 267 35.59 -18.15 -19.31
C VAL A 267 34.63 -17.04 -19.72
N VAL A 268 33.79 -16.56 -18.79
CA VAL A 268 32.83 -15.48 -19.06
C VAL A 268 33.53 -14.19 -19.49
N SER A 269 34.70 -13.87 -18.91
CA SER A 269 35.47 -12.67 -19.28
C SER A 269 36.08 -12.80 -20.68
N GLU A 270 36.58 -13.98 -21.03
CA GLU A 270 37.10 -14.29 -22.37
C GLU A 270 36.00 -14.18 -23.43
N MET A 271 34.85 -14.82 -23.18
CA MET A 271 33.70 -14.76 -24.07
C MET A 271 33.20 -13.32 -24.28
N LYS A 272 33.13 -12.49 -23.24
CA LYS A 272 32.72 -11.08 -23.38
C LYS A 272 33.66 -10.26 -24.27
N ASN A 273 34.94 -10.61 -24.33
CA ASN A 273 35.91 -9.91 -25.17
C ASN A 273 35.85 -10.39 -26.63
N THR A 274 35.59 -11.68 -26.84
CA THR A 274 35.59 -12.32 -28.16
C THR A 274 34.24 -12.21 -28.88
N LEU A 275 33.13 -12.44 -28.16
CA LEU A 275 31.77 -12.51 -28.70
C LEU A 275 30.99 -11.24 -28.37
N LYS A 276 31.00 -10.28 -29.30
CA LYS A 276 30.33 -8.98 -29.13
C LYS A 276 28.84 -8.97 -29.47
N GLU A 277 28.34 -9.98 -30.17
CA GLU A 277 26.94 -10.08 -30.62
C GLU A 277 26.01 -10.79 -29.61
N GLY A 278 26.47 -10.95 -28.36
CA GLY A 278 25.78 -11.74 -27.36
C GLY A 278 25.94 -13.25 -27.57
N TYR A 279 25.64 -14.03 -26.54
CA TYR A 279 25.83 -15.47 -26.49
C TYR A 279 24.81 -16.10 -25.53
N THR A 280 24.62 -17.42 -25.60
CA THR A 280 23.68 -18.20 -24.76
C THR A 280 24.42 -18.95 -23.66
N LEU A 281 23.68 -19.61 -22.75
CA LEU A 281 24.30 -20.50 -21.76
C LEU A 281 24.90 -21.74 -22.42
N THR A 282 24.32 -22.21 -23.53
CA THR A 282 24.89 -23.29 -24.35
C THR A 282 26.30 -22.94 -24.84
N ASP A 283 26.49 -21.71 -25.33
CA ASP A 283 27.82 -21.23 -25.74
C ASP A 283 28.80 -21.23 -24.55
N VAL A 284 28.34 -20.84 -23.36
CA VAL A 284 29.18 -20.87 -22.13
C VAL A 284 29.56 -22.30 -21.77
N VAL A 285 28.64 -23.26 -21.90
CA VAL A 285 28.89 -24.68 -21.66
C VAL A 285 29.97 -25.19 -22.62
N GLU A 286 29.88 -24.87 -23.89
CA GLU A 286 30.87 -25.28 -24.90
C GLU A 286 32.28 -24.73 -24.56
N TYR A 287 32.38 -23.45 -24.22
CA TYR A 287 33.64 -22.85 -23.81
C TYR A 287 34.20 -23.49 -22.53
N VAL A 288 33.35 -23.78 -21.54
CA VAL A 288 33.77 -24.48 -20.32
C VAL A 288 34.28 -25.89 -20.65
N GLN A 289 33.61 -26.63 -21.52
CA GLN A 289 33.99 -28.00 -21.86
C GLN A 289 35.30 -28.07 -22.65
N ASN A 290 35.53 -27.12 -23.55
CA ASN A 290 36.73 -27.05 -24.40
C ASN A 290 37.96 -26.45 -23.70
N ASP A 291 37.79 -25.88 -22.49
CA ASP A 291 38.88 -25.28 -21.75
C ASP A 291 39.71 -26.31 -20.97
N GLU A 292 40.85 -26.71 -21.55
CA GLU A 292 41.76 -27.69 -20.96
C GLU A 292 42.39 -27.25 -19.63
N LYS A 293 42.39 -25.94 -19.30
CA LYS A 293 42.90 -25.43 -18.02
C LYS A 293 41.95 -25.74 -16.87
N ILE A 294 40.70 -26.12 -17.17
CA ILE A 294 39.69 -26.47 -16.17
C ILE A 294 39.71 -28.00 -15.95
N SER A 295 39.81 -28.42 -14.69
CA SER A 295 39.76 -29.85 -14.35
C SER A 295 38.46 -30.51 -14.82
N LYS A 296 38.51 -31.79 -15.19
CA LYS A 296 37.36 -32.54 -15.70
C LYS A 296 36.13 -32.44 -14.79
N ASN A 297 36.29 -32.68 -13.48
CA ASN A 297 35.20 -32.60 -12.51
C ASN A 297 34.60 -31.18 -12.42
N THR A 298 35.42 -30.14 -12.57
CA THR A 298 34.94 -28.74 -12.56
C THR A 298 34.16 -28.43 -13.84
N ARG A 299 34.62 -28.92 -15.00
CA ARG A 299 33.91 -28.77 -16.28
C ARG A 299 32.53 -29.45 -16.24
N GLU A 300 32.47 -30.68 -15.74
CA GLU A 300 31.20 -31.43 -15.60
C GLU A 300 30.23 -30.71 -14.66
N ALA A 301 30.71 -30.26 -13.49
CA ALA A 301 29.88 -29.54 -12.52
C ALA A 301 29.35 -28.19 -13.07
N LEU A 302 30.24 -27.37 -13.66
CA LEU A 302 29.86 -26.09 -14.26
C LEU A 302 28.87 -26.29 -15.42
N SER A 303 29.11 -27.28 -16.28
CA SER A 303 28.20 -27.60 -17.39
C SER A 303 26.82 -27.99 -16.87
N GLY A 304 26.74 -28.87 -15.87
CA GLY A 304 25.47 -29.29 -15.28
C GLY A 304 24.67 -28.11 -14.70
N TRP A 305 25.34 -27.18 -14.01
CA TRP A 305 24.67 -25.98 -13.49
C TRP A 305 24.18 -25.03 -14.59
N LEU A 306 24.99 -24.82 -15.62
CA LEU A 306 24.63 -23.93 -16.75
C LEU A 306 23.48 -24.53 -17.57
N ILE A 307 23.47 -25.85 -17.80
CA ILE A 307 22.38 -26.56 -18.46
C ILE A 307 21.09 -26.43 -17.64
N ASN A 308 21.14 -26.68 -16.33
CA ASN A 308 19.97 -26.53 -15.45
C ASN A 308 19.43 -25.09 -15.43
N LEU A 309 20.30 -24.08 -15.59
CA LEU A 309 19.87 -22.69 -15.75
C LEU A 309 19.23 -22.45 -17.10
N ASP A 310 19.79 -22.99 -18.19
CA ASP A 310 19.25 -22.85 -19.54
C ASP A 310 17.86 -23.49 -19.68
N GLU A 311 17.65 -24.65 -19.05
CA GLU A 311 16.35 -25.33 -18.94
C GLU A 311 15.26 -24.49 -18.24
N THR A 312 15.64 -23.42 -17.52
CA THR A 312 14.64 -22.49 -16.99
C THR A 312 13.90 -21.75 -18.08
N GLY A 313 14.51 -21.59 -19.26
CA GLY A 313 14.00 -20.83 -20.41
C GLY A 313 14.10 -19.31 -20.23
N LEU A 314 14.79 -18.84 -19.19
CA LEU A 314 14.86 -17.42 -18.83
C LEU A 314 16.08 -16.68 -19.39
N PHE A 315 16.99 -17.37 -20.07
CA PHE A 315 18.28 -16.81 -20.50
C PHE A 315 18.44 -16.91 -22.00
N GLY A 316 18.89 -15.81 -22.60
CA GLY A 316 19.03 -15.71 -24.05
C GLY A 316 20.14 -14.76 -24.47
N LYS A 317 20.28 -14.56 -25.79
CA LYS A 317 21.28 -13.65 -26.35
C LYS A 317 20.98 -12.19 -26.04
N GLU A 318 19.71 -11.81 -26.13
CA GLU A 318 19.22 -10.44 -25.95
C GLU A 318 18.12 -10.35 -24.88
N ALA A 319 17.85 -9.11 -24.44
CA ALA A 319 16.84 -8.85 -23.42
C ALA A 319 15.47 -8.82 -24.06
N SER A 320 14.56 -9.67 -23.57
CA SER A 320 13.15 -9.63 -23.93
C SER A 320 12.34 -9.58 -22.65
N PRO A 321 11.59 -8.51 -22.37
CA PRO A 321 11.51 -7.25 -23.11
C PRO A 321 12.75 -6.35 -22.88
N SER A 322 12.92 -5.34 -23.72
CA SER A 322 13.88 -4.26 -23.46
C SER A 322 13.28 -3.20 -22.53
N PHE A 323 13.87 -2.99 -21.35
CA PHE A 323 13.36 -1.97 -20.42
C PHE A 323 13.41 -0.54 -20.96
N LYS A 324 14.29 -0.27 -21.92
CA LYS A 324 14.33 1.04 -22.60
C LYS A 324 13.08 1.30 -23.45
N THR A 325 12.39 0.25 -23.91
CA THR A 325 11.18 0.37 -24.73
C THR A 325 9.91 0.28 -23.88
N VAL A 326 9.90 -0.55 -22.85
CA VAL A 326 8.69 -0.82 -22.05
C VAL A 326 8.53 0.11 -20.86
N VAL A 327 9.57 0.81 -20.41
CA VAL A 327 9.49 1.80 -19.32
C VAL A 327 9.35 3.20 -19.90
N ARG A 328 8.11 3.71 -19.99
CA ARG A 328 7.77 5.01 -20.57
C ARG A 328 6.73 5.77 -19.74
N PRO A 329 6.73 7.12 -19.74
CA PRO A 329 5.76 7.89 -18.97
C PRO A 329 4.32 7.64 -19.45
N GLY A 330 3.42 7.29 -18.52
CA GLY A 330 2.02 6.96 -18.83
C GLY A 330 1.83 5.57 -19.43
N LYS A 331 2.82 4.68 -19.25
CA LYS A 331 2.74 3.28 -19.63
C LYS A 331 2.73 2.38 -18.39
N ILE A 332 1.83 1.41 -18.37
CA ILE A 332 1.85 0.28 -17.43
C ILE A 332 2.42 -0.92 -18.16
N THR A 333 3.44 -1.54 -17.57
CA THR A 333 4.02 -2.79 -18.05
C THR A 333 3.74 -3.88 -17.03
N LEU A 334 2.88 -4.83 -17.41
CA LEU A 334 2.50 -5.99 -16.61
C LEU A 334 3.44 -7.14 -16.91
N ILE A 335 4.25 -7.50 -15.92
CA ILE A 335 5.06 -8.72 -15.93
C ILE A 335 4.26 -9.81 -15.24
N ASP A 336 3.65 -10.67 -16.03
CA ASP A 336 2.77 -11.74 -15.58
C ASP A 336 3.58 -13.02 -15.29
N LEU A 337 3.65 -13.37 -14.01
CA LEU A 337 4.34 -14.53 -13.49
C LEU A 337 3.39 -15.66 -13.09
N SER A 338 2.09 -15.58 -13.44
CA SER A 338 1.09 -16.59 -13.06
C SER A 338 1.40 -17.96 -13.67
N ASP A 339 2.04 -17.99 -14.84
CA ASP A 339 2.42 -19.21 -15.55
C ASP A 339 3.50 -20.03 -14.80
N PHE A 340 4.24 -19.41 -13.87
CA PHE A 340 5.31 -20.09 -13.15
C PHE A 340 4.83 -20.68 -11.82
N ILE A 341 5.03 -21.99 -11.68
CA ILE A 341 4.89 -22.70 -10.39
C ILE A 341 6.14 -22.47 -9.52
N SER A 342 7.32 -22.40 -10.14
CA SER A 342 8.60 -22.26 -9.43
C SER A 342 8.82 -20.84 -8.89
N LEU A 343 8.83 -20.70 -7.56
CA LEU A 343 9.20 -19.45 -6.90
C LEU A 343 10.62 -18.99 -7.29
N LYS A 344 11.54 -19.93 -7.51
CA LYS A 344 12.90 -19.60 -7.96
C LYS A 344 12.87 -18.86 -9.30
N LYS A 345 12.12 -19.32 -10.30
CA LYS A 345 11.97 -18.62 -11.58
C LYS A 345 11.43 -17.20 -11.39
N LYS A 346 10.39 -17.03 -10.56
CA LYS A 346 9.84 -15.71 -10.22
C LYS A 346 10.90 -14.80 -9.58
N GLN A 347 11.66 -15.31 -8.62
CA GLN A 347 12.72 -14.57 -7.93
C GLN A 347 13.88 -14.16 -8.87
N ILE A 348 14.23 -14.99 -9.85
CA ILE A 348 15.25 -14.66 -10.86
C ILE A 348 14.81 -13.44 -11.68
N ILE A 349 13.57 -13.47 -12.20
CA ILE A 349 13.02 -12.37 -13.00
C ILE A 349 12.94 -11.09 -12.17
N VAL A 350 12.40 -11.16 -10.95
CA VAL A 350 12.28 -9.97 -10.07
C VAL A 350 13.66 -9.42 -9.68
N SER A 351 14.66 -10.28 -9.49
CA SER A 351 16.04 -9.86 -9.20
C SER A 351 16.64 -9.10 -10.36
N TYR A 352 16.48 -9.61 -11.58
CA TYR A 352 16.92 -8.93 -12.79
C TYR A 352 16.18 -7.60 -13.01
N LEU A 353 14.84 -7.59 -12.89
CA LEU A 353 14.00 -6.38 -12.96
C LEU A 353 14.49 -5.30 -12.00
N ALA A 354 14.58 -5.63 -10.71
CA ALA A 354 14.98 -4.67 -9.68
C ALA A 354 16.39 -4.11 -9.94
N ASN A 355 17.33 -4.97 -10.33
CA ASN A 355 18.70 -4.57 -10.62
C ASN A 355 18.78 -3.66 -11.85
N GLU A 356 18.17 -4.07 -12.97
CA GLU A 356 18.30 -3.39 -14.25
C GLU A 356 17.51 -2.08 -14.29
N LEU A 357 16.30 -2.05 -13.72
CA LEU A 357 15.52 -0.81 -13.59
C LEU A 357 16.27 0.22 -12.75
N LEU A 358 16.83 -0.16 -11.60
CA LEU A 358 17.62 0.75 -10.78
C LEU A 358 18.88 1.23 -11.52
N TYR A 359 19.58 0.32 -12.19
CA TYR A 359 20.79 0.64 -12.97
C TYR A 359 20.50 1.67 -14.07
N LEU A 360 19.51 1.39 -14.92
CA LEU A 360 19.13 2.28 -16.01
C LEU A 360 18.62 3.63 -15.50
N ARG A 361 17.87 3.64 -14.39
CA ARG A 361 17.34 4.87 -13.80
C ARG A 361 18.45 5.75 -13.21
N ARG A 362 19.44 5.16 -12.53
CA ARG A 362 20.60 5.88 -11.99
C ARG A 362 21.45 6.55 -13.07
N ARG A 363 21.40 6.02 -14.30
CA ARG A 363 22.07 6.58 -15.48
C ARG A 363 21.17 7.50 -16.30
N GLU A 364 19.95 7.76 -15.83
CA GLU A 364 18.94 8.58 -16.50
C GLU A 364 18.54 8.08 -17.90
N ILE A 365 18.74 6.78 -18.16
CA ILE A 365 18.39 6.15 -19.45
C ILE A 365 16.88 5.90 -19.55
N ILE A 366 16.24 5.65 -18.40
CA ILE A 366 14.78 5.47 -18.28
C ILE A 366 14.18 6.57 -17.38
N PRO A 367 12.89 6.92 -17.55
CA PRO A 367 12.20 7.89 -16.71
C PRO A 367 12.00 7.36 -15.26
N PRO A 368 11.56 8.23 -14.33
CA PRO A 368 11.02 7.80 -13.05
C PRO A 368 10.01 6.66 -13.19
N PHE A 369 10.10 5.67 -12.30
CA PHE A 369 9.24 4.50 -12.35
C PHE A 369 8.69 4.13 -10.97
N LEU A 370 7.52 3.48 -10.98
CA LEU A 370 6.95 2.77 -9.85
C LEU A 370 7.03 1.26 -10.13
N LEU A 371 7.79 0.53 -9.31
CA LEU A 371 7.81 -0.93 -9.33
C LEU A 371 6.80 -1.44 -8.30
N VAL A 372 5.69 -2.00 -8.80
CA VAL A 372 4.63 -2.60 -8.00
C VAL A 372 4.95 -4.10 -7.88
N LEU A 373 5.15 -4.58 -6.65
CA LEU A 373 5.44 -5.99 -6.37
C LEU A 373 4.26 -6.61 -5.63
N GLU A 374 3.51 -7.45 -6.34
CA GLU A 374 2.51 -8.31 -5.72
C GLU A 374 3.19 -9.40 -4.87
N GLU A 375 2.55 -9.83 -3.79
CA GLU A 375 3.07 -10.86 -2.88
C GLU A 375 4.52 -10.61 -2.45
N ALA A 376 4.85 -9.34 -2.13
CA ALA A 376 6.22 -8.86 -1.92
C ALA A 376 7.04 -9.67 -0.90
N HIS A 377 6.39 -10.34 0.05
CA HIS A 377 7.05 -11.23 1.02
C HIS A 377 7.74 -12.45 0.36
N GLN A 378 7.31 -12.87 -0.84
CA GLN A 378 7.98 -13.92 -1.62
C GLN A 378 9.34 -13.48 -2.19
N PHE A 379 9.55 -12.16 -2.31
CA PHE A 379 10.74 -11.56 -2.92
C PHE A 379 11.65 -10.88 -1.90
N CYS A 380 11.09 -10.37 -0.80
CA CYS A 380 11.81 -9.67 0.24
C CYS A 380 11.40 -10.17 1.64
N PRO A 381 11.57 -11.47 1.96
CA PRO A 381 11.12 -12.05 3.22
C PRO A 381 11.90 -11.49 4.42
N GLU A 382 11.32 -11.51 5.62
CA GLU A 382 11.98 -11.11 6.87
C GLU A 382 13.12 -12.08 7.23
N SER A 383 12.83 -13.39 7.18
CA SER A 383 13.76 -14.44 7.55
C SER A 383 15.07 -14.35 6.75
N ARG A 384 16.21 -14.44 7.45
CA ARG A 384 17.54 -14.58 6.81
C ARG A 384 17.78 -15.98 6.24
N HIS A 385 17.04 -16.98 6.72
CA HIS A 385 17.11 -18.36 6.22
C HIS A 385 16.34 -18.54 4.90
N GLU A 386 15.33 -17.70 4.66
CA GLU A 386 14.66 -17.60 3.36
C GLU A 386 15.50 -16.75 2.41
N LEU A 387 16.52 -17.35 1.81
CA LEU A 387 17.39 -16.69 0.82
C LEU A 387 16.58 -16.36 -0.45
N ALA A 388 15.99 -15.18 -0.51
CA ALA A 388 15.35 -14.66 -1.71
C ALA A 388 16.34 -13.84 -2.54
N LEU A 389 16.55 -14.24 -3.79
CA LEU A 389 17.47 -13.58 -4.74
C LEU A 389 17.28 -12.06 -4.84
N PRO A 390 16.04 -11.51 -4.96
CA PRO A 390 15.86 -10.07 -5.13
C PRO A 390 15.95 -9.23 -3.85
N LYS A 391 15.95 -9.85 -2.66
CA LYS A 391 15.83 -9.14 -1.36
C LYS A 391 16.80 -7.98 -1.22
N SER A 392 18.09 -8.22 -1.45
CA SER A 392 19.13 -7.21 -1.29
C SER A 392 18.95 -6.01 -2.23
N ARG A 393 18.50 -6.26 -3.47
CA ARG A 393 18.26 -5.22 -4.47
C ARG A 393 16.99 -4.44 -4.17
N ILE A 394 15.92 -5.09 -3.74
CA ILE A 394 14.69 -4.42 -3.30
C ILE A 394 14.97 -3.50 -2.11
N GLU A 395 15.72 -3.98 -1.10
CA GLU A 395 16.14 -3.15 0.03
C GLU A 395 17.03 -1.98 -0.40
N THR A 396 17.90 -2.17 -1.41
CA THR A 396 18.70 -1.08 -1.98
C THR A 396 17.81 -0.03 -2.63
N ILE A 397 16.81 -0.43 -3.42
CA ILE A 397 15.84 0.51 -4.02
C ILE A 397 15.07 1.25 -2.92
N ALA A 398 14.66 0.58 -1.85
CA ALA A 398 13.92 1.23 -0.77
C ALA A 398 14.76 2.29 -0.02
N ARG A 399 16.07 2.05 0.16
CA ARG A 399 16.98 3.00 0.83
C ARG A 399 17.45 4.13 -0.07
N GLU A 400 17.76 3.84 -1.33
CA GLU A 400 18.45 4.78 -2.23
C GLU A 400 17.58 5.27 -3.40
N GLY A 401 16.57 4.50 -3.79
CA GLY A 401 15.78 4.71 -5.00
C GLY A 401 15.04 6.05 -5.02
N ARG A 402 14.63 6.56 -3.84
CA ARG A 402 14.00 7.88 -3.69
C ARG A 402 14.80 9.01 -4.32
N LYS A 403 16.14 8.98 -4.20
CA LYS A 403 17.04 10.00 -4.77
C LYS A 403 16.93 10.09 -6.30
N PHE A 404 16.52 9.00 -6.93
CA PHE A 404 16.43 8.86 -8.38
C PHE A 404 14.99 8.72 -8.87
N TYR A 405 13.98 8.81 -7.99
CA TYR A 405 12.59 8.47 -8.31
C TYR A 405 12.42 7.04 -8.87
N ALA A 406 13.17 6.09 -8.32
CA ALA A 406 12.93 4.65 -8.44
C ALA A 406 12.06 4.22 -7.26
N LEU A 407 10.74 4.19 -7.47
CA LEU A 407 9.74 4.06 -6.41
C LEU A 407 9.27 2.61 -6.30
N LEU A 408 8.76 2.25 -5.12
CA LEU A 408 8.27 0.91 -4.80
C LEU A 408 6.83 1.02 -4.32
N CYS A 409 6.00 0.09 -4.77
CA CYS A 409 4.71 -0.21 -4.17
C CYS A 409 4.71 -1.70 -3.79
N LEU A 410 4.82 -2.00 -2.51
CA LEU A 410 4.90 -3.38 -2.02
C LEU A 410 3.53 -3.84 -1.55
N ILE A 411 3.00 -4.90 -2.15
CA ILE A 411 1.72 -5.46 -1.77
C ILE A 411 1.99 -6.78 -1.06
N SER A 412 1.50 -6.95 0.17
CA SER A 412 1.66 -8.20 0.89
C SER A 412 0.45 -8.56 1.72
N GLN A 413 0.09 -9.84 1.66
CA GLN A 413 -0.93 -10.41 2.53
C GLN A 413 -0.44 -10.89 3.90
N ARG A 414 0.88 -10.87 4.10
CA ARG A 414 1.56 -11.32 5.32
C ARG A 414 2.60 -10.27 5.72
N PRO A 415 2.17 -9.16 6.35
CA PRO A 415 3.07 -8.11 6.82
C PRO A 415 4.24 -8.67 7.64
N VAL A 416 3.99 -9.57 8.58
CA VAL A 416 5.04 -10.17 9.44
C VAL A 416 6.13 -10.93 8.68
N LYS A 417 5.83 -11.40 7.47
CA LYS A 417 6.80 -12.12 6.62
C LYS A 417 7.61 -11.21 5.71
N LEU A 418 7.26 -9.93 5.58
CA LEU A 418 7.96 -8.98 4.73
C LEU A 418 9.09 -8.32 5.53
N SER A 419 10.21 -8.00 4.86
CA SER A 419 11.37 -7.37 5.50
C SER A 419 11.00 -6.08 6.25
N THR A 420 11.26 -6.05 7.55
CA THR A 420 11.16 -4.85 8.40
C THR A 420 12.01 -3.71 7.86
N THR A 421 13.14 -4.06 7.22
CA THR A 421 14.02 -3.08 6.59
C THR A 421 13.37 -2.43 5.37
N VAL A 422 12.61 -3.17 4.57
CA VAL A 422 11.91 -2.56 3.42
C VAL A 422 10.64 -1.82 3.87
N LEU A 423 9.93 -2.35 4.86
CA LEU A 423 8.70 -1.74 5.42
C LEU A 423 8.98 -0.41 6.12
N SER A 424 10.05 -0.31 6.91
CA SER A 424 10.46 0.96 7.55
C SER A 424 10.88 2.03 6.53
N GLN A 425 11.26 1.63 5.32
CA GLN A 425 11.51 2.53 4.19
C GLN A 425 10.25 2.77 3.35
N CYS A 426 9.10 2.20 3.68
CA CYS A 426 7.82 2.57 3.08
C CYS A 426 7.15 3.61 3.99
N SER A 427 7.44 4.89 3.75
CA SER A 427 6.92 5.96 4.61
C SER A 427 5.40 6.08 4.52
N ASN A 428 4.79 5.59 3.44
CA ASN A 428 3.34 5.52 3.28
C ASN A 428 2.85 4.08 3.37
N GLN A 429 1.75 3.86 4.06
CA GLN A 429 1.09 2.56 4.08
C GLN A 429 -0.43 2.71 3.93
N ALA A 430 -1.01 1.82 3.13
CA ALA A 430 -2.45 1.59 3.05
C ALA A 430 -2.73 0.23 3.72
N ILE A 431 -3.33 0.29 4.91
CA ILE A 431 -3.56 -0.88 5.75
C ILE A 431 -5.05 -1.23 5.70
N PHE A 432 -5.37 -2.35 5.07
CA PHE A 432 -6.72 -2.90 5.04
C PHE A 432 -6.91 -3.83 6.23
N ARG A 433 -8.11 -4.42 6.32
CA ARG A 433 -8.47 -5.34 7.40
C ARG A 433 -7.38 -6.37 7.67
N CYS A 434 -6.98 -6.46 8.93
CA CYS A 434 -6.04 -7.45 9.43
C CYS A 434 -6.51 -7.90 10.82
N THR A 435 -6.67 -9.20 11.03
CA THR A 435 -7.19 -9.76 12.28
C THR A 435 -6.14 -10.57 13.05
N ASN A 436 -5.01 -10.90 12.41
CA ASN A 436 -3.93 -11.65 13.03
C ASN A 436 -3.18 -10.74 14.03
N PRO A 437 -3.12 -11.10 15.33
CA PRO A 437 -2.42 -10.31 16.34
C PRO A 437 -0.94 -10.03 16.01
N TYR A 438 -0.24 -11.02 15.43
CA TYR A 438 1.17 -10.86 15.07
C TYR A 438 1.37 -9.85 13.94
N ASP A 439 0.48 -9.85 12.95
CA ASP A 439 0.54 -8.87 11.85
C ASP A 439 0.16 -7.47 12.34
N LEU A 440 -0.83 -7.34 13.23
CA LEU A 440 -1.21 -6.05 13.84
C LEU A 440 -0.08 -5.46 14.68
N GLU A 441 0.56 -6.28 15.52
CA GLU A 441 1.71 -5.87 16.33
C GLU A 441 2.87 -5.44 15.42
N HIS A 442 3.12 -6.18 14.34
CA HIS A 442 4.15 -5.86 13.37
C HIS A 442 3.86 -4.53 12.64
N ILE A 443 2.62 -4.32 12.21
CA ILE A 443 2.17 -3.05 11.61
C ILE A 443 2.36 -1.90 12.60
N GLY A 444 1.92 -2.07 13.85
CA GLY A 444 2.07 -1.05 14.89
C GLY A 444 3.53 -0.70 15.23
N LYS A 445 4.45 -1.68 15.13
CA LYS A 445 5.89 -1.46 15.35
C LYS A 445 6.61 -0.86 14.14
N SER A 446 6.14 -1.14 12.92
CA SER A 446 6.78 -0.71 11.67
C SER A 446 6.21 0.59 11.10
N SER A 447 5.06 1.05 11.59
CA SER A 447 4.38 2.24 11.10
C SER A 447 4.52 3.41 12.05
N GLU A 448 5.03 4.53 11.55
CA GLU A 448 5.08 5.77 12.32
C GLU A 448 3.69 6.41 12.41
N GLY A 449 3.35 6.94 13.58
CA GLY A 449 2.17 7.80 13.76
C GLY A 449 0.83 7.08 13.90
N ILE A 450 0.78 5.75 14.00
CA ILE A 450 -0.46 5.01 14.33
C ILE A 450 -0.67 5.00 15.85
N ASP A 451 -1.85 5.44 16.29
CA ASP A 451 -2.25 5.30 17.69
C ASP A 451 -2.97 3.97 17.97
N ARG A 452 -3.02 3.57 19.25
CA ARG A 452 -3.64 2.29 19.65
C ARG A 452 -5.09 2.16 19.18
N ALA A 453 -5.85 3.26 19.27
CA ALA A 453 -7.24 3.28 18.81
C ALA A 453 -7.37 3.00 17.31
N SER A 454 -6.47 3.54 16.48
CA SER A 454 -6.45 3.24 15.04
C SER A 454 -6.00 1.80 14.77
N LEU A 455 -5.03 1.27 15.54
CA LEU A 455 -4.62 -0.14 15.42
C LEU A 455 -5.78 -1.10 15.73
N ASP A 456 -6.52 -0.85 16.81
CA ASP A 456 -7.66 -1.68 17.19
C ASP A 456 -8.75 -1.67 16.11
N ALA A 457 -8.98 -0.51 15.49
CA ALA A 457 -9.98 -0.33 14.43
C ALA A 457 -9.62 -1.05 13.11
N ILE A 458 -8.35 -1.42 12.86
CA ILE A 458 -7.95 -2.21 11.68
C ILE A 458 -8.70 -3.56 11.65
N THR A 459 -8.97 -4.15 12.81
CA THR A 459 -9.66 -5.45 12.91
C THR A 459 -11.12 -5.41 12.42
N THR A 460 -11.74 -4.24 12.54
CA THR A 460 -13.16 -4.00 12.27
C THR A 460 -13.43 -3.41 10.90
N LEU A 461 -12.39 -3.10 10.11
CA LEU A 461 -12.56 -2.54 8.76
C LEU A 461 -13.40 -3.45 7.86
N GLU A 462 -14.28 -2.83 7.07
CA GLU A 462 -15.04 -3.54 6.05
C GLU A 462 -14.19 -3.79 4.79
N ILE A 463 -14.68 -4.68 3.91
CA ILE A 463 -14.03 -4.90 2.60
C ILE A 463 -14.13 -3.61 1.78
N GLY A 464 -12.99 -3.16 1.27
CA GLY A 464 -12.90 -1.89 0.54
C GLY A 464 -12.68 -0.67 1.44
N GLU A 465 -12.49 -0.87 2.75
CA GLU A 465 -12.00 0.17 3.66
C GLU A 465 -10.53 -0.04 4.00
N SER A 466 -9.80 1.06 4.17
CA SER A 466 -8.39 1.06 4.53
C SER A 466 -8.02 2.23 5.43
N LEU A 467 -7.03 2.02 6.27
CA LEU A 467 -6.34 3.06 7.03
C LEU A 467 -5.09 3.51 6.26
N PHE A 468 -5.05 4.77 5.87
CA PHE A 468 -3.84 5.40 5.31
C PHE A 468 -3.01 6.04 6.41
N VAL A 469 -1.71 5.77 6.39
CA VAL A 469 -0.72 6.27 7.35
C VAL A 469 0.53 6.73 6.62
N GLY A 470 1.34 7.56 7.28
CA GLY A 470 2.54 8.11 6.69
C GLY A 470 2.37 9.51 6.14
N GLU A 471 3.22 9.91 5.20
CA GLU A 471 3.23 11.27 4.65
C GLU A 471 2.10 11.57 3.65
N THR A 472 1.38 10.53 3.23
CA THR A 472 0.18 10.64 2.39
C THR A 472 -0.85 11.57 3.03
N VAL A 473 -0.99 11.49 4.36
CA VAL A 473 -1.95 12.26 5.18
C VAL A 473 -1.27 12.84 6.41
N SER A 474 -1.79 13.93 6.98
CA SER A 474 -1.21 14.51 8.20
C SER A 474 -1.46 13.66 9.46
N VAL A 475 -2.52 12.86 9.45
CA VAL A 475 -2.92 11.97 10.54
C VAL A 475 -3.48 10.67 9.96
N PRO A 476 -3.38 9.52 10.66
CA PRO A 476 -3.95 8.25 10.21
C PRO A 476 -5.42 8.43 9.80
N THR A 477 -5.79 8.06 8.59
CA THR A 477 -7.10 8.41 8.02
C THR A 477 -7.78 7.20 7.40
N PHE A 478 -9.02 6.95 7.81
CA PHE A 478 -9.84 5.87 7.26
C PHE A 478 -10.50 6.30 5.96
N VAL A 479 -10.37 5.47 4.95
CA VAL A 479 -10.81 5.74 3.59
C VAL A 479 -11.62 4.55 3.08
N LYS A 480 -12.78 4.85 2.52
CA LYS A 480 -13.57 3.92 1.72
C LYS A 480 -13.14 4.06 0.26
N ILE A 481 -12.54 3.01 -0.27
CA ILE A 481 -12.00 2.98 -1.64
C ILE A 481 -13.16 3.14 -2.64
N ARG A 482 -12.96 3.97 -3.67
CA ARG A 482 -13.98 4.19 -4.70
C ARG A 482 -14.23 2.92 -5.51
N GLN A 483 -15.34 2.89 -6.24
CA GLN A 483 -15.53 1.85 -7.23
C GLN A 483 -14.49 1.95 -8.34
N ARG A 484 -13.90 0.82 -8.72
CA ARG A 484 -13.07 0.71 -9.93
C ARG A 484 -13.93 0.94 -11.17
N LYS A 485 -13.32 1.53 -12.20
CA LYS A 485 -13.98 1.83 -13.48
C LYS A 485 -14.15 0.58 -14.34
N PHE A 486 -13.29 -0.43 -14.17
CA PHE A 486 -13.39 -1.70 -14.90
C PHE A 486 -13.39 -2.92 -14.01
N GLU A 487 -14.20 -3.90 -14.39
CA GLU A 487 -14.28 -5.21 -13.75
C GLU A 487 -13.33 -6.19 -14.46
N PRO A 488 -12.48 -6.94 -13.73
CA PRO A 488 -11.67 -8.03 -14.26
C PRO A 488 -12.56 -9.07 -14.93
N THR A 489 -12.28 -9.34 -16.20
CA THR A 489 -12.89 -10.44 -16.93
C THR A 489 -12.28 -11.77 -16.47
N GLY A 490 -13.10 -12.68 -15.93
CA GLY A 490 -12.69 -14.09 -15.73
C GLY A 490 -12.67 -14.63 -14.29
N GLY A 491 -13.02 -13.83 -13.28
CA GLY A 491 -13.21 -14.37 -11.93
C GLY A 491 -14.50 -15.19 -11.84
N THR A 492 -14.41 -16.47 -11.44
CA THR A 492 -15.59 -17.20 -11.00
C THR A 492 -16.11 -16.52 -9.74
N LYS A 493 -17.33 -15.95 -9.77
CA LYS A 493 -17.77 -15.02 -8.72
C LYS A 493 -18.00 -15.72 -7.38
N ASN A 494 -18.18 -17.04 -7.40
CA ASN A 494 -18.25 -17.88 -6.20
C ASN A 494 -18.00 -19.36 -6.54
N LEU A 495 -17.71 -20.16 -5.50
CA LEU A 495 -17.52 -21.61 -5.61
C LEU A 495 -18.70 -22.29 -6.32
N SER A 496 -19.93 -21.85 -6.06
CA SER A 496 -21.13 -22.41 -6.67
C SER A 496 -21.16 -22.25 -8.19
N GLU A 497 -20.71 -21.11 -8.73
CA GLU A 497 -20.55 -20.90 -10.17
C GLU A 497 -19.43 -21.77 -10.76
N ALA A 498 -18.35 -22.00 -10.01
CA ALA A 498 -17.26 -22.88 -10.44
C ALA A 498 -17.74 -24.32 -10.57
N VAL A 499 -18.45 -24.82 -9.54
CA VAL A 499 -19.04 -26.15 -9.52
C VAL A 499 -20.09 -26.31 -10.62
N LYS A 500 -20.96 -25.31 -10.83
CA LYS A 500 -21.94 -25.33 -11.94
C LYS A 500 -21.30 -25.37 -13.32
N LYS A 501 -20.09 -24.82 -13.48
CA LYS A 501 -19.33 -24.89 -14.73
C LYS A 501 -18.65 -26.24 -14.91
N SER A 502 -18.24 -26.93 -13.84
CA SER A 502 -17.66 -28.27 -13.93
C SER A 502 -18.70 -29.37 -14.16
N ASP A 503 -19.96 -29.11 -13.84
CA ASP A 503 -21.09 -30.03 -14.11
C ASP A 503 -21.56 -29.99 -15.58
N LYS A 504 -21.09 -29.02 -16.38
CA LYS A 504 -21.35 -28.90 -17.81
C LYS A 504 -20.18 -29.45 -18.61
#